data_AF-A0A315AF49-F1
#
_entry.id   AF-A0A315AF49-F1
#
_cell.length_a   1.000
_cell.length_b   1.000
_cell.length_c   1.000
_cell.angle_alpha   90.00
_cell.angle_beta   90.00
_cell.angle_gamma   90.00
#
_symmetry.space_group_name_H-M   'P 1'
#
loop_
_entity.id
_entity.type
_entity.pdbx_description
1 polymer ?
#
loop_
_entity_poly.entity_id
_entity_poly.type
_entity_poly.pdbx_seq_one_letter_code
_entity_poly.pdbx_strand_id
1 'polypeptide(L)'
;MSAHPLEIFKSLLGLSSGSYARKVMAAAMWLCWVGCPVHAQDAPQASPDSKGPQFNWVLTDKPAVVCAKANKDGTHAIADACSYWLIQERRCTLVTKSDQTSHHVLGILFSACQRGLHA
;
A
#
# COMPACT_ATOMS: atom_id res chain seq x y z
N MET A 1 18.55 -54.60 9.75
CA MET A 1 18.47 -54.29 11.20
C MET A 1 17.96 -52.87 11.30
N SER A 2 16.70 -52.72 11.72
CA SER A 2 15.95 -51.45 11.68
C SER A 2 16.10 -50.73 13.02
N ALA A 3 16.41 -49.43 12.98
CA ALA A 3 16.45 -48.56 14.14
C ALA A 3 15.12 -47.82 14.30
N HIS A 4 14.60 -47.74 15.53
CA HIS A 4 14.05 -46.55 16.22
C HIS A 4 13.18 -46.99 17.43
N PRO A 5 13.53 -46.58 18.67
CA PRO A 5 12.69 -46.79 19.84
C PRO A 5 11.76 -45.60 20.13
N LEU A 6 10.56 -45.95 20.60
CA LEU A 6 9.52 -45.14 21.23
C LEU A 6 9.89 -44.78 22.68
N GLU A 7 9.13 -43.82 23.23
CA GLU A 7 8.97 -43.48 24.66
C GLU A 7 10.00 -42.56 25.34
N ILE A 8 9.81 -41.24 25.18
CA ILE A 8 10.14 -40.24 26.21
C ILE A 8 8.91 -39.35 26.41
N PHE A 9 7.94 -39.81 27.21
CA PHE A 9 6.86 -38.97 27.72
C PHE A 9 6.46 -39.45 29.11
N LYS A 10 7.06 -38.85 30.14
CA LYS A 10 6.47 -38.57 31.47
C LYS A 10 7.57 -38.21 32.47
N SER A 11 7.80 -36.92 32.64
CA SER A 11 8.16 -36.31 33.92
C SER A 11 8.02 -34.80 33.78
N LEU A 12 7.61 -34.14 34.86
CA LEU A 12 7.41 -32.69 35.02
C LEU A 12 5.99 -32.17 34.79
N LEU A 13 5.01 -32.73 35.51
CA LEU A 13 3.87 -31.93 35.98
C LEU A 13 3.66 -32.16 37.47
N GLY A 14 4.59 -31.58 38.23
CA GLY A 14 4.41 -31.31 39.65
C GLY A 14 4.72 -29.84 39.89
N LEU A 15 3.71 -28.97 39.87
CA LEU A 15 3.76 -27.74 40.66
C LEU A 15 2.36 -27.21 40.95
N SER A 16 1.96 -27.45 42.19
CA SER A 16 1.11 -26.62 43.03
C SER A 16 1.12 -25.13 42.64
N SER A 17 -0.07 -24.51 42.67
CA SER A 17 -0.34 -23.17 43.25
C SER A 17 -1.29 -22.31 42.40
N GLY A 18 -2.60 -22.60 42.53
CA GLY A 18 -3.71 -21.90 41.87
C GLY A 18 -4.00 -20.47 42.34
N SER A 19 -3.05 -19.80 43.00
CA SER A 19 -3.25 -18.44 43.54
C SER A 19 -2.31 -17.39 42.95
N TYR A 20 -1.19 -17.78 42.33
CA TYR A 20 -0.25 -16.82 41.74
C TYR A 20 -0.71 -16.34 40.36
N ALA A 21 -1.21 -17.24 39.50
CA ALA A 21 -1.60 -16.91 38.13
C ALA A 21 -2.68 -15.81 38.04
N ARG A 22 -3.63 -15.79 38.99
CA ARG A 22 -4.68 -14.75 39.04
C ARG A 22 -4.14 -13.36 39.39
N LYS A 23 -3.09 -13.27 40.23
CA LYS A 23 -2.51 -11.99 40.63
C LYS A 23 -1.69 -11.35 39.51
N VAL A 24 -0.99 -12.16 38.70
CA VAL A 24 -0.20 -11.65 37.57
C VAL A 24 -1.09 -11.09 36.46
N MET A 25 -2.22 -11.75 36.16
CA MET A 25 -3.17 -11.30 35.14
C MET A 25 -3.87 -9.97 35.49
N ALA A 26 -4.21 -9.76 36.77
CA ALA A 26 -4.84 -8.51 37.21
C ALA A 26 -3.88 -7.31 37.15
N ALA A 27 -2.59 -7.49 37.47
CA ALA A 27 -1.58 -6.44 37.37
C ALA A 27 -1.28 -6.05 35.91
N ALA A 28 -1.25 -7.04 34.99
CA ALA A 28 -1.02 -6.78 33.57
C ALA A 28 -2.16 -5.99 32.90
N MET A 29 -3.42 -6.25 33.29
CA MET A 29 -4.57 -5.50 32.76
C MET A 29 -4.64 -4.05 33.22
N TRP A 30 -4.10 -3.72 34.40
CA TRP A 30 -4.04 -2.34 34.88
C TRP A 30 -2.99 -1.52 34.12
N LEU A 31 -1.83 -2.10 33.83
CA LEU A 31 -0.75 -1.42 33.09
C LEU A 31 -1.12 -1.09 31.63
N CYS A 32 -2.01 -1.86 31.00
CA CYS A 32 -2.44 -1.59 29.63
C CYS A 32 -3.49 -0.48 29.49
N TRP A 33 -4.13 -0.03 30.58
CA TRP A 33 -5.23 0.94 30.50
C TRP A 33 -4.86 2.37 30.90
N VAL A 34 -3.82 2.58 31.71
CA VAL A 34 -3.45 3.92 32.21
C VAL A 34 -2.31 4.61 31.43
N GLY A 35 -1.69 3.92 30.48
CA GLY A 35 -0.40 4.35 29.88
C GLY A 35 -0.44 4.99 28.49
N CYS A 36 -1.57 5.02 27.79
CA CYS A 36 -1.66 5.69 26.49
C CYS A 36 -2.78 6.73 26.53
N PRO A 37 -2.48 8.03 26.74
CA PRO A 37 -3.30 9.03 26.09
C PRO A 37 -3.12 8.75 24.59
N VAL A 38 -4.15 8.16 23.97
CA VAL A 38 -4.38 8.35 22.54
C VAL A 38 -4.53 9.85 22.37
N HIS A 39 -3.40 10.54 22.17
CA HIS A 39 -3.40 11.75 21.40
C HIS A 39 -3.91 11.30 20.05
N ALA A 40 -5.17 11.62 19.77
CA ALA A 40 -5.68 11.66 18.42
C ALA A 40 -4.67 12.52 17.65
N GLN A 41 -3.77 11.87 16.91
CA GLN A 41 -2.89 12.58 16.00
C GLN A 41 -3.82 13.24 15.00
N ASP A 42 -3.87 14.56 15.08
CA ASP A 42 -4.37 15.44 14.05
C ASP A 42 -4.05 14.82 12.69
N ALA A 43 -5.10 14.64 11.88
CA ALA A 43 -4.96 14.30 10.49
C ALA A 43 -3.83 15.16 9.91
N PRO A 44 -2.86 14.60 9.16
CA PRO A 44 -1.82 15.42 8.57
C PRO A 44 -2.48 16.55 7.79
N GLN A 45 -2.36 17.79 8.28
CA GLN A 45 -2.71 18.96 7.50
C GLN A 45 -1.72 19.00 6.35
N ALA A 46 -2.06 18.30 5.27
CA ALA A 46 -1.35 18.42 4.01
C ALA A 46 -1.42 19.90 3.63
N SER A 47 -0.29 20.59 3.72
CA SER A 47 -0.19 21.94 3.17
C SER A 47 -0.60 21.86 1.69
N PRO A 48 -1.31 22.86 1.16
CA PRO A 48 -1.73 22.85 -0.25
C PRO A 48 -0.54 22.70 -1.22
N ASP A 49 0.66 23.08 -0.78
CA ASP A 49 1.91 23.05 -1.55
C ASP A 49 2.77 21.79 -1.34
N SER A 50 2.46 20.92 -0.37
CA SER A 50 3.25 19.71 -0.08
C SER A 50 2.71 18.43 -0.74
N LYS A 51 1.60 18.51 -1.47
CA LYS A 51 1.08 17.35 -2.21
C LYS A 51 1.93 17.14 -3.47
N GLY A 52 2.72 16.06 -3.46
CA GLY A 52 3.42 15.57 -4.65
C GLY A 52 2.46 15.31 -5.83
N PRO A 53 3.01 15.02 -7.01
CA PRO A 53 2.20 14.79 -8.21
C PRO A 53 1.18 13.67 -7.99
N GLN A 54 -0.07 13.92 -8.38
CA GLN A 54 -1.16 12.94 -8.30
C GLN A 54 -1.10 12.02 -9.50
N PHE A 55 -1.07 10.71 -9.27
CA PHE A 55 -1.14 9.71 -10.32
C PHE A 55 -2.50 9.02 -10.30
N ASN A 56 -3.17 9.01 -11.43
CA ASN A 56 -4.43 8.30 -11.65
C ASN A 56 -4.21 7.19 -12.68
N TRP A 57 -4.98 6.11 -12.57
CA TRP A 57 -4.95 5.02 -13.54
C TRP A 57 -6.37 4.69 -13.99
N VAL A 58 -6.61 4.79 -15.29
CA VAL A 58 -7.88 4.51 -15.94
C VAL A 58 -7.76 3.23 -16.76
N LEU A 59 -8.65 2.28 -16.51
CA LEU A 59 -8.78 1.06 -17.30
C LEU A 59 -9.92 1.23 -18.31
N THR A 60 -9.65 0.97 -19.59
CA THR A 60 -10.64 1.09 -20.67
C THR A 60 -10.23 0.27 -21.88
N ASP A 61 -11.22 -0.19 -22.66
CA ASP A 61 -10.97 -0.88 -23.93
C ASP A 61 -10.43 0.06 -25.03
N LYS A 62 -10.59 1.38 -24.85
CA LYS A 62 -10.21 2.39 -25.87
C LYS A 62 -9.29 3.50 -25.31
N PRO A 63 -8.05 3.18 -24.87
CA PRO A 63 -7.17 4.18 -24.25
C PRO A 63 -6.87 5.39 -25.13
N ALA A 64 -6.62 5.15 -26.43
CA ALA A 64 -6.37 6.21 -27.39
C ALA A 64 -7.51 7.25 -27.45
N VAL A 65 -8.77 6.80 -27.36
CA VAL A 65 -9.94 7.70 -27.40
C VAL A 65 -10.01 8.54 -26.14
N VAL A 66 -9.74 7.95 -24.97
CA VAL A 66 -9.73 8.68 -23.69
C VAL A 66 -8.62 9.73 -23.68
N CYS A 67 -7.40 9.35 -24.04
CA CYS A 67 -6.28 10.31 -24.10
C CYS A 67 -6.51 11.41 -25.14
N ALA A 68 -7.09 11.10 -26.30
CA ALA A 68 -7.41 12.11 -27.32
C ALA A 68 -8.42 13.15 -26.80
N LYS A 69 -9.44 12.72 -26.06
CA LYS A 69 -10.50 13.59 -25.51
C LYS A 69 -10.12 14.33 -24.24
N ALA A 70 -9.07 13.90 -23.52
CA ALA A 70 -8.64 14.55 -22.30
C ALA A 70 -8.13 15.98 -22.59
N ASN A 71 -8.59 16.93 -21.77
CA ASN A 71 -7.91 18.22 -21.62
C ASN A 71 -6.58 17.98 -20.89
N LYS A 72 -5.47 18.35 -21.52
CA LYS A 72 -4.11 17.96 -21.09
C LYS A 72 -3.08 18.91 -21.65
N ASP A 73 -1.98 19.07 -20.93
CA ASP A 73 -0.81 19.83 -21.38
C ASP A 73 0.11 18.97 -22.26
N GLY A 74 0.12 17.67 -22.03
CA GLY A 74 0.89 16.74 -22.85
C GLY A 74 0.41 15.30 -22.74
N THR A 75 0.92 14.46 -23.65
CA THR A 75 0.58 13.04 -23.72
C THR A 75 1.75 12.23 -24.25
N HIS A 76 1.78 10.95 -23.89
CA HIS A 76 2.62 9.94 -24.49
C HIS A 76 1.78 8.69 -24.78
N ALA A 77 1.90 8.13 -25.98
CA ALA A 77 1.18 6.93 -26.38
C ALA A 77 2.15 5.87 -26.88
N ILE A 78 1.90 4.62 -26.49
CA ILE A 78 2.68 3.47 -26.92
C ILE A 78 1.76 2.24 -26.98
N ALA A 79 1.81 1.52 -28.10
CA ALA A 79 0.89 0.42 -28.40
C ALA A 79 -0.58 0.84 -28.16
N ASP A 80 -1.34 0.03 -27.40
CA ASP A 80 -2.74 0.29 -27.05
C ASP A 80 -2.92 1.01 -25.71
N ALA A 81 -1.92 1.75 -25.25
CA ALA A 81 -1.96 2.46 -23.98
C ALA A 81 -1.38 3.88 -24.11
N CYS A 82 -1.73 4.75 -23.16
CA CYS A 82 -1.26 6.13 -23.18
C CYS A 82 -1.20 6.72 -21.76
N SER A 83 -0.46 7.81 -21.61
CA SER A 83 -0.50 8.67 -20.44
C SER A 83 -0.71 10.12 -20.87
N TYR A 84 -1.30 10.91 -20.00
CA TYR A 84 -1.44 12.35 -20.18
C TYR A 84 -1.28 13.07 -18.85
N TRP A 85 -0.90 14.35 -18.90
CA TRP A 85 -0.65 15.14 -17.71
C TRP A 85 -1.20 16.56 -17.80
N LEU A 86 -1.41 17.14 -16.62
CA LEU A 86 -1.84 18.51 -16.36
C LEU A 86 -0.85 19.12 -15.36
N ILE A 87 -0.03 20.06 -15.84
CA ILE A 87 1.08 20.69 -15.12
C ILE A 87 0.54 21.51 -13.94
N GLN A 88 -0.45 22.37 -14.19
CA GLN A 88 -1.04 23.23 -13.16
C GLN A 88 -1.66 22.42 -12.01
N GLU A 89 -2.25 21.25 -12.32
CA GLU A 89 -2.87 20.35 -11.36
C GLU A 89 -1.87 19.37 -10.73
N ARG A 90 -0.62 19.37 -11.21
CA ARG A 90 0.40 18.34 -10.94
C ARG A 90 -0.16 16.93 -11.05
N ARG A 91 -0.98 16.68 -12.08
CA ARG A 91 -1.73 15.43 -12.26
C ARG A 91 -1.25 14.66 -13.48
N CYS A 92 -0.96 13.40 -13.28
CA CYS A 92 -0.69 12.43 -14.32
C CYS A 92 -1.82 11.39 -14.35
N THR A 93 -2.28 11.00 -15.54
CA THR A 93 -3.19 9.87 -15.73
C THR A 93 -2.58 8.87 -16.70
N LEU A 94 -2.49 7.61 -16.28
CA LEU A 94 -2.20 6.48 -17.15
C LEU A 94 -3.52 5.88 -17.61
N VAL A 95 -3.63 5.53 -18.88
CA VAL A 95 -4.81 4.93 -19.47
C VAL A 95 -4.40 3.67 -20.22
N THR A 96 -4.93 2.54 -19.78
CA THR A 96 -4.52 1.23 -20.27
C THR A 96 -5.70 0.30 -20.44
N LYS A 97 -5.52 -0.79 -21.18
CA LYS A 97 -6.46 -1.92 -21.16
C LYS A 97 -6.21 -2.79 -19.92
N SER A 98 -7.24 -3.47 -19.43
CA SER A 98 -7.18 -4.28 -18.19
C SER A 98 -6.31 -5.53 -18.32
N ASP A 99 -6.19 -6.09 -19.53
CA ASP A 99 -5.57 -7.39 -19.80
C ASP A 99 -4.34 -7.31 -20.73
N GLN A 100 -4.12 -6.17 -21.40
CA GLN A 100 -3.15 -6.06 -22.51
C GLN A 100 -1.91 -5.20 -22.21
N THR A 101 -1.69 -4.81 -20.95
CA THR A 101 -0.62 -3.87 -20.61
C THR A 101 0.49 -4.55 -19.81
N SER A 102 1.67 -4.68 -20.42
CA SER A 102 2.84 -5.23 -19.74
C SER A 102 3.43 -4.22 -18.75
N HIS A 103 4.14 -4.72 -17.72
CA HIS A 103 4.87 -3.88 -16.76
C HIS A 103 5.88 -2.94 -17.46
N HIS A 104 6.49 -3.38 -18.56
CA HIS A 104 7.40 -2.55 -19.34
C HIS A 104 6.69 -1.35 -19.96
N VAL A 105 5.54 -1.57 -20.59
CA VAL A 105 4.71 -0.50 -21.15
C VAL A 105 4.27 0.48 -20.06
N LEU A 106 3.83 -0.04 -18.91
CA LEU A 106 3.42 0.80 -17.78
C LEU A 106 4.58 1.67 -17.26
N GLY A 107 5.79 1.12 -17.18
CA GLY A 107 6.98 1.86 -16.77
C GLY A 107 7.34 2.99 -17.73
N ILE A 108 7.23 2.76 -19.05
CA ILE A 108 7.45 3.80 -20.07
C ILE A 108 6.42 4.93 -19.89
N LEU A 109 5.14 4.58 -19.78
CA LEU A 109 4.05 5.55 -19.64
C LEU A 109 4.17 6.39 -18.38
N PHE A 110 4.47 5.75 -17.24
CA PHE A 110 4.69 6.43 -15.96
C PHE A 110 5.87 7.40 -16.05
N SER A 111 6.99 6.94 -16.59
CA SER A 111 8.22 7.76 -16.72
C SER A 111 8.02 8.96 -17.65
N ALA A 112 7.34 8.77 -18.77
CA ALA A 112 7.00 9.86 -19.69
C ALA A 112 6.13 10.92 -19.00
N CYS A 113 5.14 10.46 -18.23
CA CYS A 113 4.22 11.34 -17.54
C CYS A 113 4.89 12.12 -16.40
N GLN A 114 5.74 11.46 -15.60
CA GLN A 114 6.52 12.13 -14.57
C GLN A 114 7.42 13.21 -15.18
N ARG A 115 8.16 12.90 -16.25
CA ARG A 115 8.97 13.91 -16.96
C ARG A 115 8.12 15.06 -17.48
N GLY A 116 6.94 14.76 -18.03
CA GLY A 116 6.00 15.76 -18.52
C GLY A 116 5.50 16.72 -17.44
N LEU A 117 5.35 16.26 -16.19
CA LEU A 117 4.98 17.10 -15.04
C LEU A 117 6.10 18.02 -14.55
N HIS A 118 7.33 17.84 -15.03
CA HIS A 118 8.50 18.65 -14.69
C HIS A 118 8.99 19.52 -15.85
N ALA A 119 8.33 19.47 -17.01
CA ALA A 119 8.65 20.26 -18.21
C ALA A 119 8.03 21.65 -18.13
#